data_AF-A0A838SQR8-F1
#
_entry.id   AF-A0A838SQR8-F1
#
_cell.length_a   1.000
_cell.length_b   1.000
_cell.length_c   1.000
_cell.angle_alpha   90.00
_cell.angle_beta   90.00
_cell.angle_gamma   90.00
#
_symmetry.space_group_name_H-M   'P 1'
#
loop_
_entity.id
_entity.type
_entity.pdbx_description
1 polymer ?
#
loop_
_entity_poly.entity_id
_entity_poly.type
_entity_poly.pdbx_seq_one_letter_code
_entity_poly.pdbx_strand_id
1 'polypeptide(L)'
;MPLDKPGLRRALRRRYPWLDHPDLGPAAVEAGECDRCGVEARLTATCGPTAAAYSAEAPLQAGPVFLGRRCAAAVGTDAWCDGHRQEAVEALAWLKSLPSEADDVARLWWVATGEVRLDPAGVWALTTRLGLPAGG
;
A
#
# COMPACT_ATOMS: atom_id res chain seq x y z
N MET A 1 -12.30 23.99 1.97
CA MET A 1 -11.90 24.07 0.56
C MET A 1 -11.91 22.65 -0.01
N PRO A 2 -12.55 22.39 -1.16
CA PRO A 2 -12.54 21.06 -1.75
C PRO A 2 -11.13 20.68 -2.21
N LEU A 3 -10.75 19.41 -2.01
CA LEU A 3 -9.45 18.90 -2.46
C LEU A 3 -9.44 18.75 -3.98
N ASP A 4 -8.46 19.36 -4.66
CA ASP A 4 -8.16 19.09 -6.07
C ASP A 4 -7.54 17.69 -6.24
N LYS A 5 -8.41 16.68 -6.30
CA LYS A 5 -8.03 15.27 -6.48
C LYS A 5 -7.26 15.03 -7.80
N PRO A 6 -7.71 15.53 -8.97
CA PRO A 6 -6.93 15.42 -10.20
C PRO A 6 -5.52 16.02 -10.12
N GLY A 7 -5.37 17.19 -9.50
CA GLY A 7 -4.08 17.85 -9.28
C GLY A 7 -3.18 17.04 -8.35
N LEU A 8 -3.70 16.57 -7.23
CA LEU A 8 -2.98 15.72 -6.28
C LEU A 8 -2.51 14.42 -6.95
N ARG A 9 -3.39 13.74 -7.70
CA ARG A 9 -3.06 12.50 -8.42
C ARG A 9 -1.90 12.72 -9.39
N ARG A 10 -1.91 13.83 -10.13
CA ARG A 10 -0.85 14.20 -11.08
C ARG A 10 0.47 14.49 -10.36
N ALA A 11 0.41 15.22 -9.24
CA ALA A 11 1.59 15.55 -8.44
C ALA A 11 2.25 14.29 -7.85
N LEU A 12 1.42 13.38 -7.33
CA LEU A 12 1.88 12.09 -6.78
C LEU A 12 2.57 11.24 -7.85
N ARG A 13 1.95 10.99 -9.02
CA ARG A 13 2.57 10.19 -10.09
C ARG A 13 3.87 10.79 -10.61
N ARG A 14 3.94 12.12 -10.74
CA ARG A 14 5.15 12.81 -11.18
C ARG A 14 6.32 12.61 -10.21
N ARG A 15 6.05 12.60 -8.91
CA ARG A 15 7.08 12.48 -7.87
C ARG A 15 7.40 11.03 -7.50
N TYR A 16 6.40 10.16 -7.58
CA TYR A 16 6.46 8.76 -7.15
C TYR A 16 6.04 7.83 -8.31
N PRO A 17 6.91 7.60 -9.31
CA PRO A 17 6.56 6.77 -10.47
C PRO A 17 6.19 5.32 -10.11
N TRP A 18 6.64 4.83 -8.95
CA TRP A 18 6.31 3.50 -8.45
C TRP A 18 4.82 3.30 -8.17
N LEU A 19 4.02 4.36 -8.09
CA LEU A 19 2.56 4.29 -8.00
C LEU A 19 1.91 3.64 -9.21
N ASP A 20 2.58 3.64 -10.36
CA ASP A 20 2.09 3.07 -11.61
C ASP A 20 2.53 1.60 -11.82
N HIS A 21 3.10 0.97 -10.78
CA HIS A 21 3.49 -0.44 -10.88
C HIS A 21 2.25 -1.33 -11.08
N PRO A 22 2.23 -2.23 -12.08
CA PRO A 22 1.01 -2.96 -12.46
C PRO A 22 0.55 -3.96 -11.40
N ASP A 23 1.51 -4.61 -10.73
CA ASP A 23 1.24 -5.74 -9.84
C ASP A 23 1.54 -5.43 -8.36
N LEU A 24 2.08 -4.25 -8.05
CA LEU A 24 2.54 -3.87 -6.72
C LEU A 24 2.15 -2.43 -6.40
N GLY A 25 2.09 -2.11 -5.12
CA GLY A 25 1.77 -0.79 -4.64
C GLY A 25 0.27 -0.49 -4.61
N PRO A 26 -0.09 0.75 -4.26
CA PRO A 26 -1.44 1.12 -3.89
C PRO A 26 -2.42 1.13 -5.06
N ALA A 27 -1.96 1.09 -6.31
CA ALA A 27 -2.81 0.94 -7.48
C ALA A 27 -3.19 -0.53 -7.76
N ALA A 28 -2.41 -1.49 -7.25
CA ALA A 28 -2.58 -2.92 -7.49
C ALA A 28 -3.26 -3.67 -6.32
N VAL A 29 -3.61 -2.96 -5.25
CA VAL A 29 -4.22 -3.54 -4.04
C VAL A 29 -5.45 -2.76 -3.63
N GLU A 30 -6.32 -3.41 -2.86
CA GLU A 30 -7.44 -2.71 -2.22
C GLU A 30 -6.90 -1.69 -1.21
N ALA A 31 -7.46 -0.48 -1.24
CA ALA A 31 -7.15 0.55 -0.27
C ALA A 31 -7.39 0.09 1.17
N GLY A 32 -6.38 0.29 2.02
CA GLY A 32 -6.49 -0.09 3.43
C GLY A 32 -5.15 -0.25 4.13
N GLU A 33 -5.24 -0.61 5.40
CA GLU A 33 -4.10 -0.90 6.25
C GLU A 33 -3.74 -2.38 6.17
N CYS A 34 -2.47 -2.69 6.43
CA CYS A 34 -1.91 -4.02 6.37
C CYS A 34 -2.69 -4.99 7.25
N ASP A 35 -3.07 -6.13 6.67
CA ASP A 35 -3.92 -7.12 7.35
C ASP A 35 -3.25 -7.75 8.58
N ARG A 36 -1.91 -7.64 8.69
CA ARG A 36 -1.13 -8.16 9.81
C ARG A 36 -0.95 -7.17 10.96
N CYS A 37 -0.55 -5.93 10.67
CA CYS A 37 -0.19 -4.96 11.72
C CYS A 37 -1.22 -3.84 11.92
N GLY A 38 -2.11 -3.62 10.95
CA GLY A 38 -3.09 -2.52 10.98
C GLY A 38 -2.49 -1.11 10.93
N VAL A 39 -1.18 -0.97 10.67
CA VAL A 39 -0.44 0.31 10.78
C VAL A 39 0.21 0.76 9.47
N GLU A 40 0.70 -0.17 8.66
CA GLU A 40 1.33 0.14 7.36
C GLU A 40 0.28 0.12 6.25
N ALA A 41 0.47 0.91 5.19
CA ALA A 41 -0.42 0.81 4.04
C ALA A 41 -0.27 -0.58 3.37
N ARG A 42 -1.36 -1.13 2.83
CA ARG A 42 -1.29 -2.28 1.93
C ARG A 42 -0.47 -1.92 0.69
N LEU A 43 0.50 -2.75 0.33
CA LEU A 43 1.38 -2.53 -0.82
C LEU A 43 1.63 -3.78 -1.67
N THR A 44 1.26 -4.96 -1.19
CA THR A 44 1.36 -6.21 -1.96
C THR A 44 0.23 -7.17 -1.56
N ALA A 45 -0.24 -7.95 -2.53
CA ALA A 45 -1.18 -9.04 -2.32
C ALA A 45 -0.41 -10.37 -2.34
N THR A 46 -0.62 -11.20 -1.33
CA THR A 46 0.06 -12.49 -1.18
C THR A 46 -0.91 -13.65 -1.34
N CYS A 47 -0.44 -14.79 -1.86
CA CYS A 47 -1.28 -15.95 -2.22
C CYS A 47 -0.92 -17.26 -1.50
N GLY A 48 0.04 -17.21 -0.58
CA GLY A 48 0.51 -18.39 0.16
C GLY A 48 -0.44 -18.84 1.26
N PRO A 49 -0.19 -20.02 1.86
CA PRO A 49 -1.02 -20.61 2.93
C PRO A 49 -1.06 -19.76 4.21
N THR A 50 -0.31 -18.66 4.26
CA THR A 50 -0.16 -17.81 5.42
C THR A 50 -1.41 -17.01 5.80
N ALA A 51 -2.47 -16.97 4.99
CA ALA A 51 -3.78 -16.46 5.45
C ALA A 51 -4.26 -17.19 6.73
N ALA A 52 -3.96 -18.50 6.83
CA ALA A 52 -4.26 -19.31 8.01
C ALA A 52 -3.28 -19.09 9.19
N ALA A 53 -2.13 -18.45 8.95
CA ALA A 53 -1.06 -18.30 9.94
C ALA A 53 -1.11 -16.98 10.74
N TYR A 54 -1.96 -16.01 10.36
CA TYR A 54 -1.94 -14.66 10.93
C TYR A 54 -3.05 -14.31 11.91
N SER A 55 -3.92 -15.25 12.27
CA SER A 55 -4.67 -15.11 13.52
C SER A 55 -5.14 -16.47 14.02
N ALA A 56 -5.16 -16.63 15.34
CA ALA A 56 -5.79 -17.77 15.99
C ALA A 56 -7.33 -17.73 15.89
N GLU A 57 -7.91 -16.64 15.35
CA GLU A 57 -9.34 -16.33 15.42
C GLU A 57 -9.99 -15.94 14.08
N ALA A 58 -9.23 -15.57 13.05
CA ALA A 58 -9.80 -15.30 11.74
C ALA A 58 -10.07 -16.64 11.05
N PRO A 59 -11.29 -16.84 10.53
CA PRO A 59 -11.58 -18.00 9.70
C PRO A 59 -10.59 -18.05 8.55
N LEU A 60 -10.26 -19.26 8.07
CA LEU A 60 -9.54 -19.51 6.83
C LEU A 60 -10.12 -18.62 5.72
N GLN A 61 -9.51 -17.45 5.52
CA GLN A 61 -10.04 -16.50 4.56
C GLN A 61 -9.53 -16.97 3.21
N ALA A 62 -10.44 -17.50 2.40
CA ALA A 62 -10.18 -17.87 1.03
C ALA A 62 -10.01 -16.57 0.22
N GLY A 63 -8.80 -16.01 0.21
CA GLY A 63 -8.50 -14.77 -0.49
C GLY A 63 -7.05 -14.31 -0.31
N PRO A 64 -6.61 -13.33 -1.10
CA PRO A 64 -5.30 -12.74 -0.93
C PRO A 64 -5.20 -12.01 0.42
N VAL A 65 -4.02 -12.08 1.05
CA VAL A 65 -3.68 -11.26 2.22
C VAL A 65 -2.88 -10.06 1.73
N PHE A 66 -3.24 -8.87 2.20
CA PHE A 66 -2.59 -7.64 1.80
C PHE A 66 -1.62 -7.16 2.88
N LEU A 67 -0.34 -7.09 2.52
CA LEU A 67 0.73 -6.74 3.46
C LEU A 67 1.34 -5.38 3.16
N GLY A 68 1.74 -4.70 4.23
CA GLY A 68 2.65 -3.56 4.18
C GLY A 68 4.11 -4.01 4.17
N ARG A 69 5.02 -3.05 3.97
CA ARG A 69 6.44 -3.31 3.69
C ARG A 69 7.14 -4.16 4.75
N ARG A 70 7.08 -3.79 6.04
CA ARG A 70 7.78 -4.53 7.09
C ARG A 70 7.15 -5.89 7.34
N CYS A 71 5.82 -5.97 7.27
CA CYS A 71 5.11 -7.23 7.44
C CYS A 71 5.48 -8.22 6.33
N ALA A 72 5.48 -7.78 5.07
CA ALA A 72 5.95 -8.60 3.95
C ALA A 72 7.41 -9.06 4.14
N ALA A 73 8.31 -8.13 4.53
CA ALA A 73 9.71 -8.46 4.78
C ALA A 73 9.91 -9.47 5.94
N ALA A 74 9.09 -9.38 6.99
CA ALA A 74 9.16 -10.28 8.14
C ALA A 74 8.65 -11.69 7.83
N VAL A 75 7.72 -11.82 6.88
CA VAL A 75 7.25 -13.14 6.41
C VAL A 75 8.21 -13.71 5.38
N GLY A 76 8.80 -12.86 4.54
CA GLY A 76 9.63 -13.31 3.44
C GLY A 76 8.81 -14.07 2.40
N THR A 77 9.45 -14.99 1.69
CA THR A 77 8.82 -15.76 0.59
C THR A 77 7.71 -16.68 1.05
N ASP A 78 7.61 -16.97 2.34
CA ASP A 78 6.59 -17.86 2.89
C ASP A 78 5.17 -17.29 2.75
N ALA A 79 5.04 -15.99 2.47
CA ALA A 79 3.75 -15.37 2.19
C ALA A 79 3.17 -15.78 0.82
N TRP A 80 3.97 -16.40 -0.04
CA TRP A 80 3.59 -16.84 -1.38
C TRP A 80 3.54 -18.36 -1.45
N CYS A 81 2.72 -18.89 -2.36
CA CYS A 81 2.75 -20.31 -2.65
C CYS A 81 4.05 -20.68 -3.39
N ASP A 82 4.44 -21.95 -3.38
CA ASP A 82 5.68 -22.41 -4.01
C ASP A 82 5.78 -22.03 -5.50
N GLY A 83 4.64 -21.97 -6.19
CA GLY A 83 4.55 -21.56 -7.60
C GLY A 83 4.85 -20.09 -7.86
N HIS A 84 4.84 -19.23 -6.84
CA HIS A 84 5.06 -17.78 -6.98
C HIS A 84 6.28 -17.27 -6.17
N ARG A 85 7.26 -18.14 -5.94
CA ARG A 85 8.43 -17.80 -5.12
C ARG A 85 9.32 -16.73 -5.77
N GLN A 86 9.39 -16.70 -7.10
CA GLN A 86 10.20 -15.70 -7.81
C GLN A 86 9.57 -14.31 -7.71
N GLU A 87 8.25 -14.24 -7.90
CA GLU A 87 7.42 -13.05 -7.73
C GLU A 87 7.53 -12.51 -6.30
N ALA A 88 7.60 -13.40 -5.30
CA ALA A 88 7.86 -13.02 -3.92
C ALA A 88 9.21 -12.29 -3.76
N VAL A 89 10.29 -12.83 -4.35
CA VAL A 89 11.62 -12.21 -4.28
C VAL A 89 11.61 -10.81 -4.93
N GLU A 90 10.97 -10.69 -6.09
CA GLU A 90 10.84 -9.43 -6.82
C GLU A 90 10.00 -8.41 -6.05
N ALA A 91 8.86 -8.83 -5.50
CA ALA A 91 8.01 -7.99 -4.67
C ALA A 91 8.74 -7.49 -3.41
N LEU A 92 9.49 -8.35 -2.73
CA LEU A 92 10.25 -7.99 -1.54
C LEU A 92 11.41 -7.03 -1.87
N ALA A 93 12.09 -7.24 -3.00
CA ALA A 93 13.13 -6.32 -3.48
C ALA A 93 12.53 -4.94 -3.82
N TRP A 94 11.39 -4.92 -4.51
CA TRP A 94 10.66 -3.69 -4.83
C TRP A 94 10.22 -2.96 -3.56
N LEU A 95 9.57 -3.65 -2.62
CA LEU A 95 9.12 -3.09 -1.33
C LEU A 95 10.29 -2.49 -0.53
N LYS A 96 11.45 -3.13 -0.55
CA LYS A 96 12.67 -2.63 0.10
C LYS A 96 13.21 -1.35 -0.55
N SER A 97 12.98 -1.16 -1.85
CA SER A 97 13.42 0.03 -2.59
C SER A 97 12.55 1.27 -2.35
N LEU A 98 11.36 1.09 -1.78
CA LEU A 98 10.42 2.18 -1.55
C LEU A 98 10.95 3.21 -0.55
N PRO A 99 10.63 4.50 -0.75
CA PRO A 99 11.03 5.55 0.18
C PRO A 99 10.38 5.37 1.56
N SER A 100 10.94 6.01 2.58
CA SER A 100 10.39 5.95 3.95
C SER A 100 8.95 6.45 4.05
N GLU A 101 8.57 7.38 3.17
CA GLU A 101 7.25 8.01 3.09
C GLU A 101 6.19 7.23 2.29
N ALA A 102 6.50 6.00 1.85
CA ALA A 102 5.62 5.21 0.99
C ALA A 102 4.20 4.99 1.55
N ASP A 103 4.06 4.80 2.88
CA ASP A 103 2.74 4.61 3.50
C ASP A 103 1.87 5.87 3.39
N ASP A 104 2.46 7.04 3.63
CA ASP A 104 1.78 8.33 3.51
C ASP A 104 1.37 8.61 2.06
N VAL A 105 2.26 8.27 1.12
CA VAL A 105 2.01 8.39 -0.32
C VAL A 105 0.87 7.47 -0.77
N ALA A 106 0.84 6.21 -0.31
CA ALA A 106 -0.23 5.26 -0.61
C ALA A 106 -1.60 5.74 -0.10
N ARG A 107 -1.66 6.26 1.13
CA ARG A 107 -2.91 6.81 1.68
C ARG A 107 -3.39 8.02 0.88
N LEU A 108 -2.50 8.94 0.51
CA LEU A 108 -2.86 10.08 -0.33
C LEU A 108 -3.27 9.66 -1.74
N TRP A 109 -2.67 8.61 -2.29
CA TRP A 109 -3.09 8.04 -3.57
C TRP A 109 -4.55 7.60 -3.54
N TRP A 110 -4.96 6.81 -2.53
CA TRP A 110 -6.35 6.37 -2.39
C TRP A 110 -7.34 7.50 -2.13
N VAL A 111 -6.92 8.57 -1.46
CA VAL A 111 -7.74 9.80 -1.35
C VAL A 111 -7.91 10.47 -2.73
N ALA A 112 -6.82 10.56 -3.50
CA ALA A 112 -6.80 11.19 -4.82
C ALA A 112 -7.60 10.39 -5.87
N THR A 113 -7.64 9.06 -5.80
CA THR A 113 -8.48 8.20 -6.63
C THR A 113 -9.93 8.13 -6.13
N GLY A 114 -10.16 8.47 -4.86
CA GLY A 114 -11.48 8.47 -4.24
C GLY A 114 -11.90 7.15 -3.62
N GLU A 115 -10.98 6.19 -3.52
CA GLU A 115 -11.16 4.91 -2.82
C GLU A 115 -11.31 5.12 -1.30
N VAL A 116 -10.61 6.11 -0.74
CA VAL A 116 -10.70 6.47 0.68
C VAL A 116 -11.13 7.92 0.88
N ARG A 117 -11.92 8.15 1.93
CA ARG A 117 -12.21 9.49 2.44
C ARG A 117 -11.43 9.70 3.74
N LEU A 118 -10.48 10.63 3.72
CA LEU A 118 -9.82 11.13 4.93
C LEU A 118 -10.42 12.47 5.34
N ASP A 119 -10.34 12.76 6.63
CA ASP A 119 -10.63 14.08 7.16
C ASP A 119 -9.71 15.13 6.49
N PRO A 120 -10.23 16.33 6.13
CA PRO A 120 -9.42 17.36 5.48
C PRO A 120 -8.16 17.76 6.24
N ALA A 121 -8.16 17.77 7.58
CA ALA A 121 -6.96 18.08 8.35
C ALA A 121 -5.90 16.99 8.21
N GLY A 122 -6.31 15.72 8.14
CA GLY A 122 -5.42 14.59 7.85
C GLY A 122 -4.77 14.69 6.48
N VAL A 123 -5.54 15.04 5.44
CA VAL A 123 -5.01 15.25 4.08
C VAL A 123 -4.02 16.42 4.05
N TRP A 124 -4.33 17.51 4.75
CA TRP A 124 -3.47 18.68 4.82
C TRP A 124 -2.14 18.39 5.53
N ALA A 125 -2.18 17.65 6.64
CA ALA A 125 -0.98 17.24 7.34
C ALA A 125 -0.06 16.37 6.48
N LEU A 126 -0.62 15.40 5.74
CA LEU A 126 0.13 14.53 4.85
C LEU A 126 0.73 15.27 3.65
N THR A 127 -0.06 16.10 2.97
CA THR A 127 0.43 16.88 1.82
C THR A 127 1.53 17.87 2.25
N THR A 128 1.40 18.49 3.42
CA THR A 128 2.42 19.39 3.99
C THR A 128 3.71 18.64 4.32
N ARG A 129 3.61 17.49 5.01
CA ARG A 129 4.77 16.64 5.34
C ARG A 129 5.56 16.23 4.10
N LEU A 130 4.85 15.91 3.01
CA LEU A 130 5.46 15.50 1.75
C LEU A 130 5.89 16.67 0.87
N GLY A 131 5.58 17.92 1.23
CA GLY A 131 5.83 19.09 0.37
C GLY A 131 5.09 19.00 -0.97
N LEU A 132 3.90 18.38 -0.96
CA LEU A 132 3.00 18.35 -2.11
C LEU A 132 2.10 19.59 -2.06
N PRO A 133 1.67 20.10 -3.23
CA PRO A 133 0.68 21.17 -3.23
C PRO A 133 -0.59 20.67 -2.53
N ALA A 134 -0.90 21.26 -1.38
CA ALA A 134 -2.27 21.30 -0.90
C ALA A 134 -3.04 22.06 -1.99
N GLY A 135 -3.95 21.41 -2.70
CA GLY A 135 -4.54 21.92 -3.95
C GLY A 135 -4.91 23.40 -3.92
N GLY A 136 -4.71 24.07 -5.07
CA GLY A 136 -4.93 25.50 -5.27
C GLY A 136 -6.40 25.92 -5.34
#